data_AF-A0A923L052-F1
#
_entry.id   AF-A0A923L052-F1
#
_cell.length_a   1.000
_cell.length_b   1.000
_cell.length_c   1.000
_cell.angle_alpha   90.00
_cell.angle_beta   90.00
_cell.angle_gamma   90.00
#
_symmetry.space_group_name_H-M   'P 1'
#
loop_
_entity.id
_entity.type
_entity.pdbx_description
1 polymer ?
#
loop_
_entity_poly.entity_id
_entity_poly.type
_entity_poly.pdbx_seq_one_letter_code
_entity_poly.pdbx_strand_id
1 'polypeptide(L)'
;MQLGLHANVCDSATAHIVSALHKPFAALSAALSGEYGGPMEHLWIDLELVEHIARPVGKAKFPFRFQKRVSGRSHFGLPPTPDNFNVGHYSVRPDFQLLASMSAEQAVPYVLALIYESVKQLSKKQLGGFDVALFRNNFRNECTRLGYEVACDTF
;
A
#
# COMPACT_ATOMS: atom_id res chain seq x y z
N MET A 1 9.50 7.85 8.98
CA MET A 1 8.68 7.55 7.78
C MET A 1 7.23 7.29 8.18
N GLN A 2 6.25 7.87 7.48
CA GLN A 2 4.81 7.62 7.63
C GLN A 2 4.30 6.71 6.51
N LEU A 3 3.59 5.62 6.86
CA LEU A 3 2.98 4.70 5.90
C LEU A 3 1.53 5.11 5.61
N GLY A 4 1.15 5.14 4.33
CA GLY A 4 -0.22 5.26 3.88
C GLY A 4 -0.61 4.06 3.02
N LEU A 5 -1.49 3.20 3.53
CA LEU A 5 -2.14 2.15 2.75
C LEU A 5 -3.52 2.64 2.29
N HIS A 6 -3.77 2.57 0.99
CA HIS A 6 -4.96 3.18 0.39
C HIS A 6 -5.70 2.20 -0.53
N ALA A 7 -7.03 2.28 -0.51
CA ALA A 7 -7.92 1.54 -1.40
C ALA A 7 -9.03 2.50 -1.90
N ASN A 8 -8.61 3.69 -2.34
CA ASN A 8 -9.49 4.86 -2.45
C ASN A 8 -10.45 4.83 -3.65
N VAL A 9 -10.21 3.96 -4.63
CA VAL A 9 -11.06 3.84 -5.82
C VAL A 9 -11.40 2.37 -5.99
N CYS A 10 -12.69 2.05 -5.99
CA CYS A 10 -13.21 0.69 -6.14
C CYS A 10 -14.43 0.67 -7.06
N ASP A 11 -14.68 -0.50 -7.65
CA ASP A 11 -15.94 -0.80 -8.33
C ASP A 11 -16.98 -1.25 -7.30
N SER A 12 -18.27 -1.19 -7.63
CA SER A 12 -19.35 -1.64 -6.74
C SER A 12 -19.17 -3.09 -6.29
N ALA A 13 -18.59 -3.93 -7.15
CA ALA A 13 -18.26 -5.33 -6.86
C ALA A 13 -17.21 -5.49 -5.74
N THR A 14 -16.29 -4.54 -5.56
CA THR A 14 -15.17 -4.62 -4.60
C THR A 14 -15.34 -3.68 -3.40
N ALA A 15 -16.43 -2.92 -3.33
CA ALA A 15 -16.69 -1.97 -2.24
C ALA A 15 -16.74 -2.63 -0.84
N HIS A 16 -17.29 -3.84 -0.74
CA HIS A 16 -17.33 -4.59 0.52
C HIS A 16 -15.92 -4.97 1.01
N ILE A 17 -15.00 -5.22 0.08
CA ILE A 17 -13.58 -5.50 0.37
C ILE A 17 -12.88 -4.25 0.88
N VAL A 18 -13.12 -3.08 0.28
CA VAL A 18 -12.60 -1.79 0.78
C VAL A 18 -13.01 -1.55 2.23
N SER A 19 -14.29 -1.78 2.54
CA SER A 19 -14.80 -1.63 3.90
C SER A 19 -14.11 -2.57 4.87
N ALA A 20 -13.82 -3.81 4.46
CA ALA A 20 -13.10 -4.77 5.29
C ALA A 20 -11.62 -4.41 5.49
N LEU A 21 -10.99 -3.79 4.49
CA LEU A 21 -9.58 -3.37 4.53
C LEU A 21 -9.34 -2.10 5.35
N HIS A 22 -10.36 -1.27 5.57
CA HIS A 22 -10.20 0.02 6.26
C HIS A 22 -9.54 -0.13 7.65
N LYS A 23 -10.04 -1.06 8.48
CA LYS A 23 -9.49 -1.29 9.83
C LYS A 23 -8.05 -1.85 9.79
N PRO A 24 -7.76 -2.93 9.04
CA PRO A 24 -6.40 -3.43 8.86
C PRO A 24 -5.43 -2.39 8.32
N PHE A 25 -5.83 -1.60 7.32
CA PHE A 25 -4.97 -0.59 6.71
C PHE A 25 -4.64 0.53 7.69
N ALA A 26 -5.61 1.01 8.45
CA ALA A 26 -5.37 2.02 9.49
C ALA A 26 -4.43 1.50 10.57
N ALA A 27 -4.66 0.27 11.07
CA ALA A 27 -3.85 -0.35 12.11
C ALA A 27 -2.39 -0.57 11.65
N LEU A 28 -2.19 -1.11 10.44
CA LEU A 28 -0.86 -1.34 9.88
C LEU A 28 -0.14 -0.03 9.53
N SER A 29 -0.85 0.94 8.95
CA SER A 29 -0.27 2.25 8.65
C SER A 29 0.26 2.94 9.91
N ALA A 30 -0.48 2.85 11.01
CA ALA A 30 -0.03 3.38 12.30
C ALA A 30 1.16 2.59 12.86
N ALA A 31 1.08 1.26 12.90
CA ALA A 31 2.10 0.42 13.51
C ALA A 31 3.43 0.39 12.73
N LEU A 32 3.38 0.56 11.42
CA LEU A 32 4.54 0.55 10.52
C LEU A 32 5.04 1.95 10.17
N SER A 33 4.47 2.99 10.78
CA SER A 33 5.06 4.33 10.73
C SER A 33 6.16 4.42 11.77
N GLY A 34 7.37 4.79 11.35
CA GLY A 34 8.54 4.81 12.22
C GLY A 34 9.85 5.01 11.48
N GLU A 35 10.95 4.70 12.17
CA GLU A 35 12.30 4.88 11.65
C GLU A 35 12.78 3.62 10.93
N TYR A 36 13.04 3.77 9.63
CA TYR A 36 13.59 2.72 8.77
C TYR A 36 14.83 3.20 8.01
N GLY A 37 15.39 4.33 8.42
CA GLY A 37 16.52 4.96 7.73
C GLY A 37 16.17 5.57 6.37
N GLY A 38 17.18 6.19 5.78
CA GLY A 38 17.06 6.92 4.51
C GLY A 38 16.23 8.20 4.59
N PRO A 39 16.15 8.95 3.48
CA PRO A 39 15.49 10.24 3.44
C PRO A 39 13.97 10.15 3.25
N MET A 40 13.39 8.95 3.16
CA MET A 40 11.96 8.78 2.84
C MET A 40 11.09 9.15 4.04
N GLU A 41 10.30 10.21 3.88
CA GLU A 41 9.40 10.69 4.94
C GLU A 41 8.02 10.05 4.86
N HIS A 42 7.55 9.74 3.64
CA HIS A 42 6.26 9.08 3.43
C HIS A 42 6.39 7.91 2.45
N LEU A 43 5.67 6.83 2.71
CA LEU A 43 5.49 5.72 1.79
C LEU A 43 4.00 5.50 1.56
N TRP A 44 3.54 5.70 0.34
CA TRP A 44 2.15 5.53 -0.05
C TRP A 44 2.01 4.32 -0.99
N ILE A 45 1.11 3.41 -0.63
CA ILE A 45 0.84 2.18 -1.35
C ILE A 45 -0.65 2.13 -1.70
N ASP A 46 -0.96 2.28 -2.98
CA ASP A 46 -2.33 2.27 -3.49
C ASP A 46 -2.72 0.87 -3.98
N LEU A 47 -3.75 0.26 -3.41
CA LEU A 47 -4.39 -0.94 -3.94
C LEU A 47 -5.33 -0.58 -5.10
N GLU A 48 -5.11 -1.18 -6.26
CA GLU A 48 -5.98 -1.03 -7.42
C GLU A 48 -7.22 -1.92 -7.26
N LEU A 49 -8.42 -1.33 -7.23
CA LEU A 49 -9.68 -2.07 -7.10
C LEU A 49 -10.69 -1.78 -8.22
N VAL A 50 -10.21 -1.20 -9.32
CA VAL A 50 -11.01 -0.86 -10.49
C VAL A 50 -10.38 -1.49 -11.73
N GLU A 51 -10.99 -2.56 -12.24
CA GLU A 51 -10.40 -3.36 -13.31
C GLU A 51 -10.33 -2.58 -14.63
N HIS A 52 -11.39 -1.84 -14.97
CA HIS A 52 -11.51 -1.16 -16.26
C HIS A 52 -10.52 0.00 -16.45
N ILE A 53 -9.94 0.55 -15.37
CA ILE A 53 -8.88 1.57 -15.43
C ILE A 53 -7.47 0.99 -15.24
N ALA A 54 -7.39 -0.32 -14.98
CA ALA A 54 -6.14 -1.02 -14.77
C ALA A 54 -5.47 -1.30 -16.13
N ARG A 55 -4.14 -1.44 -16.14
CA ARG A 55 -3.42 -1.70 -17.40
C ARG A 55 -3.81 -3.06 -17.99
N PRO A 56 -3.84 -3.25 -19.32
CA PRO A 56 -4.29 -4.51 -19.92
C PRO A 56 -3.46 -5.76 -19.56
N VAL A 57 -2.21 -5.58 -19.14
CA VAL A 57 -1.25 -6.67 -18.92
C VAL A 57 -0.73 -6.61 -17.49
N GLY A 58 -1.34 -7.36 -16.56
CA GLY A 58 -0.82 -7.84 -15.25
C GLY A 58 0.02 -6.92 -14.36
N LYS A 59 0.20 -5.66 -14.73
CA LYS A 59 1.13 -4.69 -14.17
C LYS A 59 0.31 -3.67 -13.42
N ALA A 60 0.81 -3.33 -12.24
CA ALA A 60 0.33 -2.17 -11.52
C ALA A 60 0.38 -0.92 -12.42
N LYS A 61 -0.67 -0.11 -12.31
CA LYS A 61 -0.86 1.15 -13.01
C LYS A 61 0.28 2.12 -12.74
N PHE A 62 0.79 2.17 -11.51
CA PHE A 62 1.83 3.08 -11.06
C PHE A 62 3.04 2.33 -10.49
N PRO A 63 4.15 2.23 -11.25
CA PRO A 63 5.39 1.69 -10.70
C PRO A 63 5.94 2.62 -9.61
N PHE A 64 6.84 2.08 -8.78
CA PHE A 64 7.49 2.87 -7.74
C PHE A 64 8.18 4.12 -8.28
N ARG A 65 7.81 5.25 -7.68
CA ARG A 65 8.42 6.57 -7.86
C ARG A 65 8.78 7.16 -6.51
N PHE A 66 9.88 7.92 -6.49
CA PHE A 66 10.28 8.70 -5.33
C PHE A 66 10.22 10.18 -5.68
N GLN A 67 9.36 10.93 -5.02
CA GLN A 67 9.11 12.34 -5.28
C GLN A 67 9.66 13.19 -4.15
N LYS A 68 10.51 14.18 -4.50
CA LYS A 68 11.06 15.09 -3.49
C LYS A 68 10.03 15.99 -2.84
N ARG A 69 8.96 16.33 -3.57
CA ARG A 69 7.83 17.14 -3.11
C ARG A 69 6.56 16.68 -3.79
N VAL A 70 5.50 16.52 -3.01
CA VAL A 70 4.13 16.34 -3.46
C VAL A 70 3.34 17.50 -2.88
N SER A 71 2.91 18.41 -3.76
CA SER A 71 2.20 19.61 -3.33
C SER A 71 0.86 19.28 -2.69
N GLY A 72 0.57 19.95 -1.58
CA GLY A 72 -0.76 19.91 -1.00
C GLY A 72 -1.80 20.51 -1.96
N ARG A 73 -3.02 19.97 -1.91
CA ARG A 73 -4.15 20.51 -2.69
C ARG A 73 -4.81 21.61 -1.87
N SER A 74 -5.10 22.74 -2.51
CA SER A 74 -6.11 23.69 -2.03
C SER A 74 -7.41 23.40 -2.77
N HIS A 75 -8.49 23.20 -2.03
CA HIS A 75 -9.83 23.06 -2.60
C HIS A 75 -10.61 24.34 -2.32
N PHE A 76 -11.12 25.00 -3.37
CA PHE A 76 -12.09 26.11 -3.37
C PHE A 76 -12.25 26.85 -2.02
N GLY A 77 -11.31 27.73 -1.69
CA GLY A 77 -11.40 28.61 -0.51
C GLY A 77 -10.96 28.00 0.83
N LEU A 78 -10.59 26.72 0.87
CA LEU A 78 -9.96 26.11 2.04
C LEU A 78 -8.44 26.40 2.06
N PRO A 79 -7.84 26.54 3.26
CA PRO A 79 -6.39 26.63 3.41
C PRO A 79 -5.69 25.48 2.67
N PRO A 80 -4.56 25.75 1.99
CA PRO A 80 -3.82 24.70 1.31
C PRO A 80 -3.37 23.65 2.32
N THR A 81 -3.52 22.38 1.99
CA THR A 81 -2.85 21.34 2.77
C THR A 81 -1.33 21.53 2.67
N PRO A 82 -0.57 21.21 3.73
CA PRO A 82 0.89 21.26 3.65
C PRO A 82 1.41 20.30 2.57
N ASP A 83 2.58 20.65 2.02
CA ASP A 83 3.28 19.76 1.10
C ASP A 83 3.87 18.56 1.85
N ASN A 84 3.94 17.42 1.17
CA ASN A 84 4.67 16.25 1.65
C ASN A 84 6.00 16.14 0.91
N PHE A 85 7.09 15.89 1.63
CA PHE A 85 8.43 15.78 1.05
C PHE A 85 8.90 14.32 1.01
N ASN A 86 9.85 14.01 0.13
CA ASN A 86 10.49 12.68 0.06
C ASN A 86 9.51 11.48 0.09
N VAL A 87 8.51 11.52 -0.80
CA VAL A 87 7.41 10.56 -0.85
C VAL A 87 7.75 9.40 -1.81
N GLY A 88 7.84 8.18 -1.27
CA GLY A 88 7.76 6.96 -2.06
C GLY A 88 6.30 6.64 -2.38
N HIS A 89 5.99 6.35 -3.64
CA HIS A 89 4.62 6.03 -4.05
C HIS A 89 4.58 4.96 -5.12
N TYR A 90 3.70 3.98 -4.97
CA TYR A 90 3.43 2.96 -5.98
C TYR A 90 2.06 2.33 -5.78
N SER A 91 1.60 1.60 -6.79
CA SER A 91 0.37 0.83 -6.68
C SER A 91 0.61 -0.68 -6.71
N VAL A 92 -0.34 -1.40 -6.14
CA VAL A 92 -0.40 -2.85 -6.06
C VAL A 92 -1.66 -3.30 -6.75
N ARG A 93 -1.51 -4.20 -7.72
CA ARG A 93 -2.64 -4.73 -8.49
C ARG A 93 -2.96 -6.16 -8.03
N PRO A 94 -4.17 -6.41 -7.51
CA PRO A 94 -4.63 -7.77 -7.23
C PRO A 94 -5.04 -8.48 -8.52
N ASP A 95 -5.16 -9.79 -8.43
CA ASP A 95 -5.96 -10.53 -9.40
C ASP A 95 -7.44 -10.19 -9.14
N PHE A 96 -8.05 -9.42 -10.04
CA PHE A 96 -9.43 -8.95 -9.89
C PHE A 96 -10.44 -10.09 -9.89
N GLN A 97 -10.21 -11.14 -10.68
CA GLN A 97 -11.11 -12.29 -10.77
C GLN A 97 -11.06 -13.10 -9.47
N LEU A 98 -9.85 -13.37 -8.97
CA LEU A 98 -9.65 -14.04 -7.70
C LEU A 98 -10.27 -13.21 -6.56
N LEU A 99 -9.98 -11.91 -6.51
CA LEU A 99 -10.48 -11.01 -5.47
C LEU A 99 -12.01 -10.93 -5.45
N ALA A 100 -12.66 -10.90 -6.62
CA ALA A 100 -14.12 -10.88 -6.74
C ALA A 100 -14.79 -12.19 -6.31
N SER A 101 -14.04 -13.30 -6.30
CA SER A 101 -14.54 -14.62 -5.85
C SER A 101 -14.41 -14.86 -4.34
N MET A 102 -13.68 -14.00 -3.63
CA MET A 102 -13.38 -14.16 -2.21
C MET A 102 -14.44 -13.49 -1.32
N SER A 103 -14.64 -14.06 -0.13
CA SER A 103 -15.30 -13.31 0.95
C SER A 103 -14.38 -12.21 1.47
N ALA A 104 -14.93 -11.24 2.21
CA ALA A 104 -14.14 -10.18 2.85
C ALA A 104 -13.05 -10.76 3.78
N GLU A 105 -13.36 -11.81 4.52
CA GLU A 105 -12.46 -12.49 5.45
C GLU A 105 -11.27 -13.14 4.74
N GLN A 106 -11.47 -13.60 3.50
CA GLN A 106 -10.42 -14.19 2.66
C GLN A 106 -9.63 -13.11 1.91
N ALA A 107 -10.33 -12.05 1.45
CA ALA A 107 -9.73 -10.98 0.66
C ALA A 107 -8.71 -10.15 1.47
N VAL A 108 -8.96 -9.92 2.76
CA VAL A 108 -8.05 -9.15 3.61
C VAL A 108 -6.65 -9.78 3.69
N PRO A 109 -6.46 -11.03 4.14
CA PRO A 109 -5.13 -11.63 4.21
C PRO A 109 -4.48 -11.76 2.82
N TYR A 110 -5.26 -12.04 1.77
CA TYR A 110 -4.76 -12.05 0.40
C TYR A 110 -4.15 -10.69 -0.01
N VAL A 111 -4.87 -9.59 0.21
CA VAL A 111 -4.41 -8.23 -0.10
C VAL A 111 -3.18 -7.85 0.73
N LEU A 112 -3.17 -8.20 2.01
CA LEU A 112 -2.02 -7.93 2.88
C LEU A 112 -0.77 -8.70 2.44
N ALA A 113 -0.92 -9.96 2.05
CA ALA A 113 0.16 -10.76 1.48
C ALA A 113 0.68 -10.16 0.18
N LEU A 114 -0.22 -9.70 -0.70
CA LEU A 114 0.15 -9.04 -1.95
C LEU A 114 0.93 -7.74 -1.73
N ILE A 115 0.49 -6.90 -0.79
CA ILE A 115 1.22 -5.68 -0.40
C ILE A 115 2.58 -6.06 0.19
N TYR A 116 2.61 -7.01 1.13
CA TYR A 116 3.85 -7.50 1.72
C TYR A 116 4.84 -7.96 0.64
N GLU A 117 4.40 -8.72 -0.35
CA GLU A 117 5.25 -9.16 -1.45
C GLU A 117 5.72 -8.01 -2.33
N SER A 118 4.83 -7.05 -2.62
CA SER A 118 5.17 -5.88 -3.42
C SER A 118 6.30 -5.02 -2.81
N VAL A 119 6.49 -5.05 -1.49
CA VAL A 119 7.58 -4.34 -0.80
C VAL A 119 8.96 -4.85 -1.24
N LYS A 120 9.10 -6.11 -1.70
CA LYS A 120 10.38 -6.65 -2.22
C LYS A 120 10.95 -5.78 -3.36
N GLN A 121 10.09 -5.08 -4.10
CA GLN A 121 10.52 -4.21 -5.20
C GLN A 121 11.35 -3.00 -4.73
N LEU A 122 11.19 -2.58 -3.46
CA LEU A 122 11.91 -1.45 -2.89
C LEU A 122 13.41 -1.74 -2.75
N SER A 123 13.80 -3.01 -2.54
CA SER A 123 15.20 -3.42 -2.46
C SER A 123 15.98 -3.19 -3.76
N LYS A 124 15.27 -3.06 -4.89
CA LYS A 124 15.86 -2.80 -6.20
C LYS A 124 16.04 -1.29 -6.48
N LYS A 125 15.74 -0.42 -5.51
CA LYS A 125 15.74 1.03 -5.66
C LYS A 125 16.82 1.68 -4.79
N GLN A 126 17.35 2.80 -5.26
CA GLN A 126 18.27 3.63 -4.47
C GLN A 126 17.46 4.52 -3.52
N LEU A 127 17.20 4.02 -2.32
CA LEU A 127 16.38 4.70 -1.30
C LEU A 127 17.24 5.34 -0.19
N GLY A 128 18.51 5.64 -0.48
CA GLY A 128 19.36 6.46 0.39
C GLY A 128 19.58 5.94 1.81
N GLY A 129 19.52 4.62 2.03
CA GLY A 129 19.70 4.01 3.36
C GLY A 129 18.41 3.51 4.03
N PHE A 130 17.28 3.50 3.31
CA PHE A 130 16.06 2.84 3.78
C PHE A 130 16.27 1.32 3.91
N ASP A 131 16.07 0.79 5.11
CA ASP A 131 16.19 -0.62 5.45
C ASP A 131 14.91 -1.37 5.10
N VAL A 132 14.86 -1.87 3.86
CA VAL A 132 13.74 -2.66 3.36
C VAL A 132 13.58 -3.97 4.15
N ALA A 133 14.67 -4.56 4.65
CA ALA A 133 14.59 -5.82 5.39
C ALA A 133 13.92 -5.63 6.75
N LEU A 134 14.30 -4.57 7.48
CA LEU A 134 13.64 -4.18 8.73
C LEU A 134 12.17 -3.84 8.50
N PHE A 135 11.85 -3.04 7.47
CA PHE A 135 10.47 -2.70 7.15
C PHE A 135 9.62 -3.93 6.86
N ARG A 136 10.14 -4.87 6.05
CA ARG A 136 9.45 -6.14 5.76
C ARG A 136 9.25 -6.99 7.00
N ASN A 137 10.26 -7.12 7.84
CA ASN A 137 10.16 -7.91 9.07
C ASN A 137 9.08 -7.34 10.00
N ASN A 138 9.07 -6.02 10.19
CA ASN A 138 8.04 -5.35 10.98
C ASN A 138 6.66 -5.50 10.35
N PHE A 139 6.53 -5.38 9.02
CA PHE A 139 5.27 -5.59 8.31
C PHE A 139 4.68 -6.97 8.62
N ARG A 140 5.51 -8.02 8.52
CA ARG A 140 5.10 -9.40 8.83
C ARG A 140 4.68 -9.53 10.29
N ASN A 141 5.49 -9.04 11.22
CA ASN A 141 5.20 -9.14 12.66
C ASN A 141 3.89 -8.43 13.02
N GLU A 142 3.63 -7.26 12.44
CA GLU A 142 2.40 -6.50 12.67
C GLU A 142 1.18 -7.18 12.04
N CYS A 143 1.32 -7.80 10.86
CA CYS A 143 0.25 -8.64 10.30
C CYS A 143 -0.09 -9.79 11.23
N THR A 144 0.92 -10.55 11.70
CA THR A 144 0.71 -11.66 12.63
C THR A 144 0.08 -11.19 13.94
N ARG A 145 0.51 -10.05 14.49
CA ARG A 145 -0.07 -9.46 15.70
C ARG A 145 -1.55 -9.10 15.53
N LEU A 146 -1.94 -8.70 14.33
CA LEU A 146 -3.33 -8.39 13.98
C LEU A 146 -4.15 -9.64 13.59
N GLY A 147 -3.55 -10.83 13.62
CA GLY A 147 -4.22 -12.10 13.29
C GLY A 147 -4.20 -12.47 11.81
N TYR A 148 -3.31 -11.86 11.02
CA TYR A 148 -3.14 -12.15 9.59
C TYR A 148 -1.82 -12.86 9.33
N GLU A 149 -1.88 -13.97 8.59
CA GLU A 149 -0.68 -14.65 8.11
C GLU A 149 -0.32 -14.14 6.71
N VAL A 150 0.89 -13.59 6.58
CA VAL A 150 1.49 -13.23 5.29
C VAL A 150 2.72 -14.12 5.09
N ALA A 151 2.60 -15.14 4.23
CA ALA A 151 3.68 -16.08 3.94
C ALA A 151 4.71 -15.47 2.98
N CYS A 152 5.96 -15.96 3.02
CA CYS A 152 7.03 -15.52 2.12
C CYS A 152 6.98 -16.16 0.72
N ASP A 153 6.25 -17.27 0.55
CA ASP A 153 6.29 -18.09 -0.65
C ASP A 153 4.92 -18.71 -0.90
N THR A 154 4.06 -18.05 -1.68
CA THR A 154 3.00 -18.66 -2.50
C THR A 154 2.21 -17.56 -3.17
N PHE A 155 2.49 -17.29 -4.45
CA PHE A 155 1.55 -17.15 -5.58
C PHE A 155 2.39 -17.09 -6.87
#